data_AF-A0A1T9NVI6-F1
#
_entry.id   AF-A0A1T9NVI6-F1
#
_cell.length_a   1.000
_cell.length_b   1.000
_cell.length_c   1.000
_cell.angle_alpha   90.00
_cell.angle_beta   90.00
_cell.angle_gamma   90.00
#
_symmetry.space_group_name_H-M   'P 1'
#
loop_
_entity.id
_entity.type
_entity.pdbx_description
1 polymer ?
#
loop_
_entity_poly.entity_id
_entity_poly.type
_entity_poly.pdbx_seq_one_letter_code
_entity_poly.pdbx_strand_id
1 'polypeptide(L)'
;MTSSDGSAQRKTLLVFADSLSYYGPTGGLAASDPRIWPNIVAKKLDWDLELIARIGWTCRDVWWAAIQDPRAWAAVPTAGAVIFATGGMDSLPSPLPTALRESIRLIRPAKLRSWVREGYGWLQPRLSPIARVALPPKLTVEYLEKTRGALDFNRPGLPMVASLPSVHIAESYGRVHSGREATASAIAAWASEHKIPVVDLKQGVGEEVFSGRANPDGIHWNFVAHERVAELMIDALQSVLPELKAR
;
A
#
# COMPACT_ATOMS: atom_id res chain seq x y z
N MET A 1 -31.00 -38.96 -0.56
CA MET A 1 -31.23 -37.52 -0.39
C MET A 1 -29.95 -36.80 -0.75
N THR A 2 -29.87 -36.35 -2.00
CA THR A 2 -28.79 -35.52 -2.54
C THR A 2 -29.11 -34.07 -2.19
N SER A 3 -28.37 -33.50 -1.24
CA SER A 3 -28.43 -32.07 -0.94
C SER A 3 -27.46 -31.35 -1.89
N SER A 4 -28.06 -30.68 -2.87
CA SER A 4 -27.43 -29.77 -3.82
C SER A 4 -26.94 -28.48 -3.15
N ASP A 5 -25.90 -27.89 -3.75
CA ASP A 5 -25.42 -26.51 -3.63
C ASP A 5 -24.72 -26.08 -2.32
N GLY A 6 -23.48 -26.55 -2.15
CA GLY A 6 -22.47 -25.71 -1.50
C GLY A 6 -22.16 -24.54 -2.42
N SER A 7 -22.63 -23.33 -2.09
CA SER A 7 -22.18 -22.10 -2.77
C SER A 7 -20.66 -22.13 -2.84
N ALA A 8 -20.08 -22.15 -4.04
CA ALA A 8 -18.64 -22.08 -4.19
C ALA A 8 -18.13 -20.86 -3.41
N GLN A 9 -17.28 -21.10 -2.40
CA GLN A 9 -16.80 -20.03 -1.53
C GLN A 9 -16.19 -18.91 -2.39
N ARG A 10 -16.63 -17.67 -2.19
CA ARG A 10 -16.10 -16.52 -2.94
C ARG A 10 -14.60 -16.42 -2.73
N LYS A 11 -13.87 -16.14 -3.80
CA LYS A 11 -12.43 -15.85 -3.74
C LYS A 11 -12.22 -14.55 -2.96
N THR A 12 -11.07 -14.44 -2.30
CA THR A 12 -10.68 -13.23 -1.56
C THR A 12 -9.60 -12.47 -2.33
N LEU A 13 -9.73 -11.16 -2.49
CA LEU A 13 -8.64 -10.28 -2.87
C LEU A 13 -7.87 -9.89 -1.60
N LEU A 14 -6.66 -10.42 -1.42
CA LEU A 14 -5.82 -10.07 -0.27
C LEU A 14 -4.93 -8.87 -0.64
N VAL A 15 -5.05 -7.76 0.08
CA VAL A 15 -4.29 -6.54 -0.20
C VAL A 15 -3.45 -6.17 1.01
N PHE A 16 -2.13 -6.19 0.84
CA PHE A 16 -1.20 -5.60 1.79
C PHE A 16 -0.90 -4.16 1.37
N ALA A 17 -1.22 -3.19 2.23
CA ALA A 17 -1.24 -1.79 1.82
C ALA A 17 -0.84 -0.81 2.93
N ASP A 18 -0.65 0.45 2.55
CA ASP A 18 -0.56 1.59 3.46
C ASP A 18 -1.84 2.47 3.40
N SER A 19 -1.78 3.69 3.92
CA SER A 19 -2.92 4.60 3.96
C SER A 19 -3.45 5.04 2.60
N LEU A 20 -2.67 4.96 1.52
CA LEU A 20 -3.14 5.31 0.16
C LEU A 20 -4.30 4.42 -0.31
N SER A 21 -4.48 3.27 0.33
CA SER A 21 -5.53 2.32 -0.03
C SER A 21 -6.87 2.57 0.64
N TYR A 22 -6.95 3.40 1.68
CA TYR A 22 -8.21 3.64 2.40
C TYR A 22 -8.41 5.08 2.90
N TYR A 23 -7.47 5.99 2.64
CA TYR A 23 -7.70 7.42 2.88
C TYR A 23 -8.31 8.06 1.63
N GLY A 24 -9.43 8.74 1.82
CA GLY A 24 -10.09 9.54 0.78
C GLY A 24 -9.73 11.03 0.87
N PRO A 25 -10.54 11.90 0.23
CA PRO A 25 -10.26 13.33 0.11
C PRO A 25 -10.16 14.10 1.44
N THR A 26 -10.80 13.59 2.50
CA THR A 26 -10.89 14.29 3.79
C THR A 26 -10.29 13.50 4.96
N GLY A 27 -9.66 12.34 4.70
CA GLY A 27 -9.03 11.51 5.73
C GLY A 27 -9.33 10.02 5.58
N GLY A 28 -9.03 9.26 6.63
CA GLY A 28 -9.22 7.81 6.67
C GLY A 28 -10.69 7.40 6.56
N LEU A 29 -10.98 6.45 5.68
CA LEU A 29 -12.30 5.86 5.49
C LEU A 29 -12.36 4.46 6.13
N ALA A 30 -13.58 3.93 6.26
CA ALA A 30 -13.76 2.54 6.64
C ALA A 30 -13.13 1.62 5.57
N ALA A 31 -12.55 0.49 5.99
CA ALA A 31 -12.00 -0.50 5.07
C ALA A 31 -13.06 -1.09 4.11
N SER A 32 -14.35 -0.95 4.44
CA SER A 32 -15.50 -1.36 3.63
C SER A 32 -16.08 -0.24 2.76
N ASP A 33 -15.49 0.97 2.74
CA ASP A 33 -16.01 2.06 1.92
C ASP A 33 -15.97 1.66 0.44
N PRO A 34 -17.10 1.66 -0.29
CA PRO A 34 -17.13 1.15 -1.65
C PRO A 34 -16.33 1.98 -2.65
N ARG A 35 -15.88 3.18 -2.28
CA ARG A 35 -15.18 4.13 -3.15
C ARG A 35 -13.66 4.02 -3.08
N ILE A 36 -13.11 3.24 -2.14
CA ILE A 36 -11.66 3.01 -2.10
C ILE A 36 -11.29 1.97 -3.16
N TRP A 37 -10.17 2.20 -3.83
CA TRP A 37 -9.70 1.36 -4.94
C TRP A 37 -9.74 -0.15 -4.64
N PRO A 38 -9.38 -0.66 -3.44
CA PRO A 38 -9.43 -2.10 -3.18
C PRO A 38 -10.86 -2.67 -3.28
N ASN A 39 -11.86 -1.94 -2.78
CA ASN A 39 -13.26 -2.35 -2.85
C ASN A 39 -13.82 -2.23 -4.27
N ILE A 40 -13.37 -1.24 -5.05
CA ILE A 40 -13.74 -1.13 -6.47
C ILE A 40 -13.25 -2.37 -7.23
N VAL A 41 -11.98 -2.76 -7.03
CA VAL A 41 -11.39 -3.96 -7.64
C VAL A 41 -12.15 -5.21 -7.18
N ALA A 42 -12.28 -5.44 -5.87
CA ALA A 42 -12.96 -6.62 -5.34
C ALA A 42 -14.40 -6.75 -5.86
N LYS A 43 -15.15 -5.64 -5.90
CA LYS A 43 -16.50 -5.58 -6.47
C LYS A 43 -16.52 -5.93 -7.96
N LYS A 44 -15.55 -5.44 -8.75
CA LYS A 44 -15.46 -5.78 -10.18
C LYS A 44 -15.22 -7.28 -10.40
N LEU A 45 -14.51 -7.94 -9.49
CA LEU A 45 -14.20 -9.36 -9.56
C LEU A 45 -15.29 -10.27 -8.97
N ASP A 46 -16.29 -9.70 -8.29
CA ASP A 46 -17.24 -10.42 -7.40
C ASP A 46 -16.52 -11.25 -6.31
N TRP A 47 -15.46 -10.66 -5.74
CA TRP A 47 -14.62 -11.26 -4.69
C TRP A 47 -14.80 -10.54 -3.36
N ASP A 48 -14.51 -11.23 -2.26
CA ASP A 48 -14.39 -10.60 -0.94
C ASP A 48 -13.07 -9.83 -0.86
N LEU A 49 -13.00 -8.76 -0.06
CA LEU A 49 -11.76 -8.02 0.19
C LEU A 49 -11.22 -8.34 1.59
N GLU A 50 -9.96 -8.75 1.67
CA GLU A 50 -9.19 -8.68 2.92
C GLU A 50 -8.10 -7.61 2.79
N LEU A 51 -8.31 -6.47 3.44
CA LEU A 51 -7.39 -5.34 3.43
C LEU A 51 -6.55 -5.32 4.71
N ILE A 52 -5.26 -5.65 4.59
CA ILE A 52 -4.28 -5.62 5.67
C ILE A 52 -3.43 -4.35 5.49
N ALA A 53 -3.83 -3.28 6.15
CA ALA A 53 -3.23 -1.95 5.95
C ALA A 53 -3.22 -1.08 7.21
N ARG A 54 -2.19 -0.25 7.35
CA ARG A 54 -2.16 0.85 8.33
C ARG A 54 -1.42 2.07 7.80
N ILE A 55 -1.72 3.22 8.38
CA ILE A 55 -1.05 4.47 8.06
C ILE A 55 0.46 4.37 8.33
N GLY A 56 1.25 4.87 7.38
CA GLY A 56 2.71 4.95 7.52
C GLY A 56 3.45 3.62 7.38
N TRP A 57 2.77 2.56 6.95
CA TRP A 57 3.38 1.24 6.74
C TRP A 57 4.34 1.23 5.56
N THR A 58 5.51 0.62 5.80
CA THR A 58 6.52 0.29 4.80
C THR A 58 6.43 -1.18 4.41
N CYS A 59 7.19 -1.63 3.41
CA CYS A 59 7.30 -3.07 3.09
C CYS A 59 7.78 -3.92 4.29
N ARG A 60 8.54 -3.33 5.23
CA ARG A 60 8.90 -4.00 6.49
C ARG A 60 7.67 -4.34 7.34
N ASP A 61 6.74 -3.40 7.45
CA ASP A 61 5.54 -3.58 8.26
C ASP A 61 4.61 -4.64 7.64
N VAL A 62 4.54 -4.68 6.31
CA VAL A 62 3.84 -5.74 5.56
C VAL A 62 4.40 -7.12 5.89
N TRP A 63 5.72 -7.30 5.90
CA TRP A 63 6.33 -8.57 6.30
C TRP A 63 5.89 -9.00 7.70
N TRP A 64 5.93 -8.08 8.66
CA TRP A 64 5.48 -8.37 10.03
C TRP A 64 3.98 -8.70 10.09
N ALA A 65 3.14 -7.98 9.36
CA ALA A 65 1.72 -8.28 9.27
C ALA A 65 1.48 -9.68 8.66
N ALA A 66 2.18 -10.02 7.58
CA ALA A 66 2.06 -11.32 6.93
C ALA A 66 2.41 -12.50 7.86
N ILE A 67 3.32 -12.31 8.83
CA ILE A 67 3.74 -13.36 9.77
C ILE A 67 3.21 -13.19 11.20
N GLN A 68 2.34 -12.22 11.47
CA GLN A 68 1.78 -12.01 12.82
C GLN A 68 0.28 -11.73 12.84
N ASP A 69 -0.32 -11.31 11.72
CA ASP A 69 -1.74 -10.99 11.65
C ASP A 69 -2.56 -12.23 11.28
N PRO A 70 -3.40 -12.75 12.19
CA PRO A 70 -4.22 -13.92 11.92
C PRO A 70 -5.24 -13.69 10.80
N ARG A 71 -5.62 -12.44 10.51
CA ARG A 71 -6.50 -12.13 9.37
C ARG A 71 -5.80 -12.37 8.04
N ALA A 72 -4.51 -12.03 7.94
CA ALA A 72 -3.72 -12.33 6.76
C ALA A 72 -3.70 -13.84 6.52
N TRP A 73 -3.42 -14.63 7.55
CA TRP A 73 -3.38 -16.10 7.46
C TRP A 73 -4.74 -16.70 7.11
N ALA A 74 -5.82 -16.17 7.69
CA ALA A 74 -7.18 -16.64 7.41
C ALA A 74 -7.59 -16.41 5.94
N ALA A 75 -7.06 -15.36 5.30
CA ALA A 75 -7.35 -15.05 3.90
C ALA A 75 -6.49 -15.84 2.90
N VAL A 76 -5.29 -16.32 3.28
CA VAL A 76 -4.40 -17.04 2.35
C VAL A 76 -5.07 -18.26 1.68
N PRO A 77 -5.83 -19.13 2.37
CA PRO A 77 -6.48 -20.29 1.74
C PRO A 77 -7.53 -19.95 0.69
N THR A 78 -8.21 -18.80 0.81
CA THR A 78 -9.29 -18.36 -0.10
C THR A 78 -8.86 -17.28 -1.08
N ALA A 79 -7.67 -16.70 -0.91
CA ALA A 79 -7.11 -15.66 -1.77
C ALA A 79 -7.12 -16.03 -3.27
N GLY A 80 -7.85 -15.30 -4.11
CA GLY A 80 -7.75 -15.45 -5.56
C GLY A 80 -6.49 -14.81 -6.13
N ALA A 81 -6.00 -13.75 -5.48
CA ALA A 81 -4.77 -13.03 -5.79
C ALA A 81 -4.30 -12.22 -4.58
N VAL A 82 -3.06 -11.75 -4.62
CA VAL A 82 -2.48 -10.82 -3.64
C VAL A 82 -2.02 -9.54 -4.34
N ILE A 83 -2.26 -8.39 -3.71
CA ILE A 83 -1.70 -7.10 -4.15
C ILE A 83 -0.77 -6.56 -3.06
N PHE A 84 0.48 -6.28 -3.42
CA PHE A 84 1.42 -5.51 -2.62
C PHE A 84 1.32 -4.02 -3.00
N ALA A 85 0.48 -3.29 -2.29
CA ALA A 85 0.24 -1.85 -2.47
C ALA A 85 1.00 -1.01 -1.44
N THR A 86 2.31 -1.28 -1.30
CA THR A 86 3.25 -0.57 -0.42
C THR A 86 4.50 -0.12 -1.18
N GLY A 87 5.43 0.57 -0.50
CA GLY A 87 6.63 1.14 -1.11
C GLY A 87 6.59 2.68 -1.21
N GLY A 88 5.40 3.27 -1.12
CA GLY A 88 5.21 4.73 -1.04
C GLY A 88 5.96 5.30 0.16
N MET A 89 5.60 4.84 1.36
CA MET A 89 6.24 5.25 2.60
C MET A 89 7.74 4.94 2.65
N ASP A 90 8.18 3.83 2.06
CA ASP A 90 9.59 3.43 1.97
C ASP A 90 10.42 4.54 1.32
N SER A 91 9.89 5.14 0.25
CA SER A 91 10.57 6.16 -0.56
C SER A 91 10.57 7.57 0.06
N LEU A 92 9.76 7.82 1.09
CA LEU A 92 9.65 9.14 1.71
C LEU A 92 10.87 9.46 2.57
N PRO A 93 11.30 10.74 2.64
CA PRO A 93 12.36 11.13 3.54
C PRO A 93 11.93 10.93 4.99
N SER A 94 12.84 10.40 5.79
CA SER A 94 12.64 10.08 7.20
C SER A 94 13.75 10.69 8.04
N PRO A 95 13.62 11.97 8.44
CA PRO A 95 14.60 12.64 9.29
C PRO A 95 14.81 11.96 10.65
N LEU A 96 13.80 11.22 11.11
CA LEU A 96 13.80 10.49 12.36
C LEU A 96 13.35 9.06 12.06
N PRO A 97 14.11 8.02 12.49
CA PRO A 97 13.69 6.63 12.35
C PRO A 97 12.24 6.42 12.78
N THR A 98 11.47 5.66 11.99
CA THR A 98 10.03 5.45 12.21
C THR A 98 9.70 5.02 13.64
N ALA A 99 10.51 4.15 14.24
CA ALA A 99 10.31 3.70 15.63
C ALA A 99 10.36 4.86 16.65
N LEU A 100 11.26 5.83 16.46
CA LEU A 100 11.38 7.00 17.32
C LEU A 100 10.25 8.01 17.05
N ARG A 101 9.84 8.17 15.79
CA ARG A 101 8.66 8.98 15.43
C ARG A 101 7.40 8.43 16.10
N GLU A 102 7.20 7.13 16.03
CA GLU A 102 6.04 6.47 16.61
C GLU A 102 6.07 6.43 18.15
N SER A 103 7.23 6.48 18.78
CA SER A 103 7.35 6.53 20.24
C SER A 103 6.87 7.87 20.84
N ILE A 104 6.75 8.93 20.04
CA ILE A 104 6.20 10.23 20.46
C ILE A 104 4.83 10.05 21.13
N ARG A 105 3.99 9.12 20.64
CA ARG A 105 2.66 8.86 21.22
C ARG A 105 2.70 8.39 22.68
N LEU A 106 3.81 7.79 23.10
CA LEU A 106 4.04 7.23 24.43
C LEU A 106 4.56 8.27 25.44
N ILE A 107 4.99 9.45 24.98
CA ILE A 107 5.53 10.51 25.83
C ILE A 107 4.47 11.01 26.82
N ARG A 108 4.89 11.18 28.08
CA ARG A 108 4.11 11.79 29.16
C ARG A 108 4.91 12.91 29.83
N PRO A 109 4.27 13.98 30.32
CA PRO A 109 2.82 14.26 30.28
C PRO A 109 2.34 14.76 28.91
N ALA A 110 1.02 14.92 28.74
CA ALA A 110 0.40 15.30 27.45
C ALA A 110 0.97 16.60 26.85
N LYS A 111 1.30 17.60 27.68
CA LYS A 111 1.93 18.86 27.25
C LYS A 111 3.29 18.62 26.57
N LEU A 112 4.13 17.77 27.15
CA LEU A 112 5.44 17.42 26.58
C LEU A 112 5.27 16.69 25.25
N ARG A 113 4.31 15.76 25.17
CA ARG A 113 4.01 15.05 23.92
C ARG A 113 3.58 16.00 22.81
N SER A 114 2.68 16.94 23.09
CA SER A 114 2.26 17.96 22.11
C SER A 114 3.44 18.78 21.62
N TRP A 115 4.28 19.25 22.56
CA TRP A 115 5.47 20.04 22.21
C TRP A 115 6.47 19.26 21.35
N VAL A 116 6.75 18.00 21.68
CA VAL A 116 7.63 17.14 20.88
C VAL A 116 7.04 16.87 19.48
N ARG A 117 5.73 16.61 19.40
CA ARG A 117 5.04 16.41 18.12
C ARG A 117 5.09 17.68 17.25
N GLU A 118 4.85 18.84 17.83
CA GLU A 118 4.91 20.13 17.13
C GLU A 118 6.34 20.44 16.66
N GLY A 119 7.33 20.24 17.54
CA GLY A 119 8.74 20.38 17.20
C GLY A 119 9.16 19.44 16.07
N TYR A 120 8.71 18.18 16.10
CA TYR A 120 8.93 17.24 15.01
C TYR A 120 8.26 17.72 13.71
N GLY A 121 7.00 18.15 13.76
CA GLY A 121 6.28 18.67 12.59
C GLY A 121 6.95 19.92 11.99
N TRP A 122 7.61 20.74 12.81
CA TRP A 122 8.41 21.88 12.35
C TRP A 122 9.74 21.43 11.72
N LEU A 123 10.41 20.45 12.31
CA LEU A 123 11.71 19.94 11.84
C LEU A 123 11.61 19.07 10.58
N GLN A 124 10.60 18.20 10.49
CA GLN A 124 10.44 17.21 9.42
C GLN A 124 10.57 17.82 8.02
N PRO A 125 9.82 18.86 7.63
CA PRO A 125 9.91 19.41 6.28
C PRO A 125 11.26 20.07 6.00
N ARG A 126 11.92 20.63 7.03
CA ARG A 126 13.22 21.30 6.92
C ARG A 126 14.38 20.33 6.75
N LEU A 127 14.28 19.16 7.37
CA LEU A 127 15.30 18.11 7.30
C LEU A 127 15.06 17.14 6.14
N SER A 128 13.85 17.10 5.57
CA SER A 128 13.48 16.19 4.48
C SER A 128 14.44 16.22 3.27
N PRO A 129 14.94 17.38 2.80
CA PRO A 129 15.85 17.42 1.64
C PRO A 129 17.18 16.68 1.83
N ILE A 130 17.64 16.54 3.07
CA ILE A 130 18.92 15.88 3.42
C ILE A 130 18.71 14.54 4.14
N ALA A 131 17.47 14.18 4.43
CA ALA A 131 17.14 12.96 5.14
C ALA A 131 17.29 11.73 4.22
N ARG A 132 17.62 10.61 4.84
CA ARG A 132 17.53 9.31 4.18
C ARG A 132 16.07 8.91 4.04
N VAL A 133 15.80 8.03 3.08
CA VAL A 133 14.47 7.42 2.92
C VAL A 133 14.10 6.54 4.12
N ALA A 134 12.80 6.36 4.37
CA ALA A 134 12.31 5.57 5.51
C ALA A 134 12.75 4.10 5.43
N LEU A 135 12.78 3.52 4.23
CA LEU A 135 13.33 2.20 3.99
C LEU A 135 14.15 2.21 2.68
N PRO A 136 15.45 1.88 2.72
CA PRO A 136 16.28 1.81 1.52
C PRO A 136 15.73 0.83 0.47
N PRO A 137 15.88 1.11 -0.85
CA PRO A 137 15.34 0.27 -1.91
C PRO A 137 15.71 -1.21 -1.80
N LYS A 138 16.95 -1.52 -1.39
CA LYS A 138 17.41 -2.89 -1.17
C LYS A 138 16.61 -3.60 -0.07
N LEU A 139 16.31 -2.92 1.03
CA LEU A 139 15.51 -3.50 2.12
C LEU A 139 14.03 -3.59 1.72
N THR A 140 13.51 -2.62 0.96
CA THR A 140 12.15 -2.69 0.41
C THR A 140 11.95 -3.99 -0.38
N VAL A 141 12.85 -4.31 -1.33
CA VAL A 141 12.73 -5.56 -2.09
C VAL A 141 13.00 -6.80 -1.24
N GLU A 142 13.89 -6.74 -0.25
CA GLU A 142 14.13 -7.87 0.66
C GLU A 142 12.86 -8.24 1.46
N TYR A 143 12.10 -7.25 1.95
CA TYR A 143 10.86 -7.53 2.67
C TYR A 143 9.71 -7.93 1.76
N LEU A 144 9.63 -7.37 0.54
CA LEU A 144 8.70 -7.85 -0.48
C LEU A 144 8.98 -9.32 -0.81
N GLU A 145 10.24 -9.68 -1.00
CA GLU A 145 10.64 -11.06 -1.31
C GLU A 145 10.35 -12.02 -0.16
N LYS A 146 10.63 -11.63 1.09
CA LYS A 146 10.25 -12.43 2.26
C LYS A 146 8.74 -12.69 2.29
N THR A 147 7.94 -11.66 2.03
CA THR A 147 6.49 -11.77 2.06
C THR A 147 5.97 -12.64 0.89
N ARG A 148 6.46 -12.40 -0.33
CA ARG A 148 6.15 -13.20 -1.53
C ARG A 148 6.52 -14.66 -1.32
N GLY A 149 7.74 -14.93 -0.86
CA GLY A 149 8.24 -16.29 -0.61
C GLY A 149 7.45 -17.02 0.47
N ALA A 150 7.03 -16.34 1.54
CA ALA A 150 6.17 -16.95 2.56
C ALA A 150 4.77 -17.28 2.02
N LEU A 151 4.17 -16.40 1.22
CA LEU A 151 2.87 -16.64 0.60
C LEU A 151 2.94 -17.78 -0.42
N ASP A 152 3.96 -17.80 -1.26
CA ASP A 152 4.19 -18.84 -2.27
C ASP A 152 4.49 -20.20 -1.61
N PHE A 153 5.22 -20.23 -0.48
CA PHE A 153 5.41 -21.45 0.29
C PHE A 153 4.09 -22.02 0.84
N ASN A 154 3.21 -21.17 1.37
CA ASN A 154 1.93 -21.60 1.93
C ASN A 154 0.86 -21.89 0.86
N ARG A 155 0.93 -21.20 -0.28
CA ARG A 155 0.03 -21.36 -1.41
C ARG A 155 0.78 -21.17 -2.74
N PRO A 156 1.44 -22.24 -3.22
CA PRO A 156 2.23 -22.18 -4.45
C PRO A 156 1.41 -21.70 -5.65
N GLY A 157 1.98 -20.77 -6.43
CA GLY A 157 1.35 -20.26 -7.65
C GLY A 157 0.20 -19.28 -7.43
N LEU A 158 0.00 -18.78 -6.20
CA LEU A 158 -0.94 -17.69 -5.91
C LEU A 158 -0.58 -16.45 -6.75
N PRO A 159 -1.47 -15.94 -7.62
CA PRO A 159 -1.17 -14.77 -8.45
C PRO A 159 -0.94 -13.51 -7.61
N MET A 160 0.05 -12.71 -8.01
CA MET A 160 0.46 -11.51 -7.27
C MET A 160 0.60 -10.31 -8.20
N VAL A 161 0.31 -9.12 -7.69
CA VAL A 161 0.56 -7.82 -8.33
C VAL A 161 1.31 -6.94 -7.33
N ALA A 162 2.22 -6.10 -7.80
CA ALA A 162 2.91 -5.12 -6.97
C ALA A 162 2.67 -3.69 -7.45
N SER A 163 2.76 -2.71 -6.55
CA SER A 163 2.70 -1.29 -6.90
C SER A 163 4.07 -0.63 -6.86
N LEU A 164 4.32 0.34 -7.74
CA LEU A 164 5.41 1.30 -7.56
C LEU A 164 4.98 2.46 -6.66
N PRO A 165 5.92 3.12 -5.98
CA PRO A 165 5.63 4.24 -5.11
C PRO A 165 4.83 5.36 -5.82
N SER A 166 3.87 5.93 -5.09
CA SER A 166 3.08 7.08 -5.54
C SER A 166 3.90 8.39 -5.60
N VAL A 167 3.23 9.50 -5.88
CA VAL A 167 3.73 10.88 -5.82
C VAL A 167 2.90 11.68 -4.80
N HIS A 168 3.42 12.81 -4.34
CA HIS A 168 2.76 13.70 -3.38
C HIS A 168 3.11 15.17 -3.65
N ILE A 169 2.41 16.10 -3.01
CA ILE A 169 2.78 17.52 -2.88
C ILE A 169 2.86 17.95 -1.42
N ALA A 170 2.94 16.97 -0.52
CA ALA A 170 2.93 17.14 0.93
C ALA A 170 4.04 18.07 1.44
N GLU A 171 3.61 19.13 2.13
CA GLU A 171 4.54 20.07 2.77
C GLU A 171 5.28 19.42 3.92
N SER A 172 4.66 18.50 4.65
CA SER A 172 5.25 17.76 5.78
C SER A 172 6.52 17.00 5.42
N TYR A 173 6.65 16.56 4.16
CA TYR A 173 7.84 15.90 3.60
C TYR A 173 8.70 16.85 2.75
N GLY A 174 8.49 18.17 2.85
CA GLY A 174 9.22 19.16 2.08
C GLY A 174 9.04 19.02 0.57
N ARG A 175 7.97 18.35 0.10
CA ARG A 175 7.73 17.99 -1.32
C ARG A 175 8.85 17.15 -1.95
N VAL A 176 9.69 16.48 -1.15
CA VAL A 176 10.87 15.75 -1.61
C VAL A 176 10.48 14.37 -2.16
N HIS A 177 10.97 14.06 -3.37
CA HIS A 177 10.74 12.78 -4.08
C HIS A 177 12.03 12.01 -4.40
N SER A 178 13.18 12.43 -3.85
CA SER A 178 14.50 11.89 -4.23
C SER A 178 14.63 10.37 -4.04
N GLY A 179 13.86 9.78 -3.12
CA GLY A 179 13.81 8.33 -2.91
C GLY A 179 12.97 7.54 -3.92
N ARG A 180 12.03 8.20 -4.61
CA ARG A 180 10.98 7.52 -5.38
C ARG A 180 11.54 6.69 -6.52
N GLU A 181 12.41 7.28 -7.36
CA GLU A 181 12.93 6.61 -8.55
C GLU A 181 13.77 5.38 -8.19
N ALA A 182 14.64 5.49 -7.20
CA ALA A 182 15.47 4.37 -6.77
C ALA A 182 14.62 3.23 -6.20
N THR A 183 13.59 3.54 -5.39
CA THR A 183 12.65 2.53 -4.86
C THR A 183 11.82 1.90 -5.99
N ALA A 184 11.31 2.70 -6.92
CA ALA A 184 10.52 2.22 -8.06
C ALA A 184 11.35 1.27 -8.94
N SER A 185 12.58 1.65 -9.28
CA SER A 185 13.49 0.83 -10.07
C SER A 185 13.83 -0.50 -9.39
N ALA A 186 14.06 -0.49 -8.08
CA ALA A 186 14.33 -1.72 -7.32
C ALA A 186 13.11 -2.67 -7.32
N ILE A 187 11.91 -2.14 -7.06
CA ILE A 187 10.67 -2.93 -7.08
C ILE A 187 10.41 -3.48 -8.49
N ALA A 188 10.59 -2.66 -9.54
CA ALA A 188 10.40 -3.09 -10.92
C ALA A 188 11.37 -4.21 -11.32
N ALA A 189 12.64 -4.11 -10.93
CA ALA A 189 13.64 -5.14 -11.19
C ALA A 189 13.30 -6.47 -10.49
N TRP A 190 12.96 -6.41 -9.19
CA TRP A 190 12.51 -7.58 -8.42
C TRP A 190 11.24 -8.20 -9.03
N ALA A 191 10.24 -7.39 -9.35
CA ALA A 191 9.00 -7.87 -9.93
C ALA A 191 9.23 -8.53 -11.30
N SER A 192 10.13 -7.98 -12.12
CA SER A 192 10.52 -8.58 -13.40
C SER A 192 11.18 -9.96 -13.22
N GLU A 193 12.06 -10.12 -12.22
CA GLU A 193 12.70 -11.41 -11.89
C GLU A 193 11.67 -12.48 -11.54
N HIS A 194 10.62 -12.10 -10.80
CA HIS A 194 9.55 -13.01 -10.37
C HIS A 194 8.32 -13.02 -11.28
N LYS A 195 8.36 -12.33 -12.42
CA LYS A 195 7.24 -12.19 -13.37
C LYS A 195 5.94 -11.67 -12.72
N ILE A 196 6.08 -10.76 -11.77
CA ILE A 196 4.98 -10.09 -11.09
C ILE A 196 4.63 -8.84 -11.90
N PRO A 197 3.38 -8.67 -12.37
CA PRO A 197 2.93 -7.42 -12.98
C PRO A 197 2.99 -6.27 -11.97
N VAL A 198 3.33 -5.09 -12.48
CA VAL A 198 3.55 -3.89 -11.67
C VAL A 198 2.62 -2.77 -12.11
N VAL A 199 1.97 -2.12 -11.15
CA VAL A 199 1.17 -0.90 -11.36
C VAL A 199 1.94 0.32 -10.86
N ASP A 200 2.24 1.27 -11.73
CA ASP A 200 2.79 2.55 -11.29
C ASP A 200 1.68 3.49 -10.80
N LEU A 201 1.57 3.65 -9.48
CA LEU A 201 0.57 4.53 -8.86
C LEU A 201 0.64 5.96 -9.38
N LYS A 202 1.83 6.46 -9.78
CA LYS A 202 1.96 7.80 -10.36
C LYS A 202 1.10 7.99 -11.61
N GLN A 203 0.91 6.93 -12.41
CA GLN A 203 0.08 7.01 -13.62
C GLN A 203 -1.39 7.29 -13.29
N GLY A 204 -1.93 6.66 -12.25
CA GLY A 204 -3.31 6.87 -11.86
C GLY A 204 -3.56 8.22 -11.19
N VAL A 205 -2.56 8.75 -10.47
CA VAL A 205 -2.83 9.77 -9.45
C VAL A 205 -2.07 11.09 -9.66
N GLY A 206 -1.05 11.10 -10.52
CA GLY A 206 -0.16 12.24 -10.68
C GLY A 206 -0.90 13.52 -11.08
N GLU A 207 -1.89 13.42 -11.98
CA GLU A 207 -2.69 14.58 -12.39
C GLU A 207 -3.45 15.20 -11.20
N GLU A 208 -4.14 14.37 -10.41
CA GLU A 208 -4.93 14.82 -9.26
C GLU A 208 -4.03 15.41 -8.16
N VAL A 209 -2.88 14.78 -7.92
CA VAL A 209 -1.91 15.23 -6.90
C VAL A 209 -1.26 16.55 -7.31
N PHE A 210 -0.71 16.66 -8.52
CA PHE A 210 0.03 17.84 -8.94
C PHE A 210 -0.86 19.06 -9.24
N SER A 211 -2.15 18.83 -9.53
CA SER A 211 -3.14 19.91 -9.67
C SER A 211 -3.72 20.41 -8.34
N GLY A 212 -3.27 19.87 -7.21
CA GLY A 212 -3.76 20.26 -5.87
C GLY A 212 -5.16 19.73 -5.54
N ARG A 213 -5.66 18.74 -6.30
CA ARG A 213 -6.95 18.07 -6.04
C ARG A 213 -6.83 16.85 -5.12
N ALA A 214 -5.63 16.56 -4.63
CA ALA A 214 -5.37 15.63 -3.55
C ALA A 214 -5.99 16.08 -2.22
N ASN A 215 -6.00 15.19 -1.23
CA ASN A 215 -6.34 15.49 0.15
C ASN A 215 -5.48 16.68 0.65
N PRO A 216 -6.00 17.53 1.56
CA PRO A 216 -5.25 18.64 2.17
C PRO A 216 -3.85 18.32 2.71
N ASP A 217 -3.54 17.08 3.09
CA ASP A 217 -2.18 16.70 3.50
C ASP A 217 -1.17 16.57 2.34
N GLY A 218 -1.66 16.60 1.10
CA GLY A 218 -0.88 16.49 -0.11
C GLY A 218 -0.32 15.10 -0.40
N ILE A 219 -0.72 14.06 0.34
CA ILE A 219 -0.28 12.66 0.17
C ILE A 219 -1.42 11.82 -0.37
N HIS A 220 -2.56 11.86 0.31
CA HIS A 220 -3.71 11.05 -0.05
C HIS A 220 -4.49 11.70 -1.18
N TRP A 221 -5.21 10.89 -1.94
CA TRP A 221 -5.81 11.34 -3.19
C TRP A 221 -7.34 11.33 -3.12
N ASN A 222 -7.96 11.89 -4.14
CA ASN A 222 -9.42 11.95 -4.23
C ASN A 222 -10.01 10.66 -4.82
N PHE A 223 -11.34 10.59 -4.95
CA PHE A 223 -12.00 9.40 -5.47
C PHE A 223 -11.72 9.14 -6.97
N VAL A 224 -11.45 10.17 -7.76
CA VAL A 224 -11.05 10.01 -9.18
C VAL A 224 -9.73 9.23 -9.27
N ALA A 225 -8.77 9.54 -8.40
CA ALA A 225 -7.52 8.79 -8.32
C ALA A 225 -7.74 7.33 -7.85
N HIS A 226 -8.67 7.09 -6.91
CA HIS A 226 -9.03 5.72 -6.52
C HIS A 226 -9.62 4.91 -7.67
N GLU A 227 -10.50 5.50 -8.48
CA GLU A 227 -11.07 4.85 -9.67
C GLU A 227 -9.98 4.50 -10.69
N ARG A 228 -9.10 5.46 -11.02
CA ARG A 228 -7.98 5.24 -11.95
C ARG A 228 -7.00 4.17 -11.46
N VAL A 229 -6.69 4.16 -10.15
CA VAL A 229 -5.85 3.10 -9.57
C VAL A 229 -6.54 1.74 -9.63
N ALA A 230 -7.86 1.68 -9.38
CA ALA A 230 -8.61 0.44 -9.50
C ALA A 230 -8.57 -0.12 -10.93
N GLU A 231 -8.74 0.72 -11.95
CA GLU A 231 -8.63 0.35 -13.37
C GLU A 231 -7.26 -0.27 -13.67
N LEU A 232 -6.17 0.40 -13.28
CA LEU A 232 -4.81 -0.12 -13.49
C LEU A 232 -4.58 -1.45 -12.76
N MET A 233 -5.12 -1.61 -11.56
CA MET A 233 -5.02 -2.86 -10.79
C MET A 233 -5.81 -4.00 -11.44
N ILE A 234 -6.99 -3.71 -11.99
CA ILE A 234 -7.79 -4.69 -12.73
C ILE A 234 -7.04 -5.15 -13.97
N ASP A 235 -6.47 -4.24 -14.75
CA ASP A 235 -5.69 -4.57 -15.95
C ASP A 235 -4.47 -5.45 -15.60
N ALA A 236 -3.76 -5.11 -14.54
CA ALA A 236 -2.64 -5.91 -14.04
C ALA A 236 -3.08 -7.31 -13.59
N LEU A 237 -4.19 -7.41 -12.84
CA LEU A 237 -4.75 -8.71 -12.42
C LEU A 237 -5.16 -9.57 -13.62
N GLN A 238 -5.81 -8.99 -14.63
CA GLN A 238 -6.20 -9.69 -15.86
C GLN A 238 -5.01 -10.22 -16.66
N SER A 239 -3.80 -9.66 -16.48
CA SER A 239 -2.59 -10.19 -17.12
C SER A 239 -2.11 -11.53 -16.52
N VAL A 240 -2.41 -11.77 -15.24
CA VAL A 240 -2.01 -12.99 -14.50
C VAL A 240 -3.18 -13.93 -14.23
N LEU A 241 -4.41 -13.46 -14.44
CA LEU A 241 -5.66 -14.21 -14.33
C LEU A 241 -6.50 -13.98 -15.60
N PRO A 242 -6.13 -14.60 -16.75
CA PRO A 242 -6.79 -14.35 -18.02
C PRO A 242 -8.29 -14.69 -18.02
N GLU A 243 -8.75 -15.57 -17.14
CA GLU A 243 -10.16 -15.90 -16.97
C GLU A 243 -11.02 -14.71 -16.52
N LEU A 244 -10.40 -13.66 -15.96
CA LEU A 244 -11.07 -12.42 -15.58
C LEU A 244 -11.40 -11.52 -16.79
N LYS A 245 -10.82 -11.76 -17.97
CA LYS A 245 -11.15 -11.00 -19.20
C LYS A 245 -12.47 -11.42 -19.85
N ALA A 246 -12.94 -12.64 -19.53
CA ALA A 246 -14.15 -13.23 -20.11
C ALA A 246 -15.42 -12.94 -19.29
N ARG A 247 -15.32 -12.13 -18.23
CA ARG A 247 -16.41 -11.75 -17.31
C ARG A 247 -16.71 -10.26 -17.43
#